data_AF-A0A9D3SLL1-F1
#
_entry.id   AF-A0A9D3SLL1-F1
#
_cell.length_a   1.000
_cell.length_b   1.000
_cell.length_c   1.000
_cell.angle_alpha   90.00
_cell.angle_beta   90.00
_cell.angle_gamma   90.00
#
_symmetry.space_group_name_H-M   'P 1'
#
loop_
_entity.id
_entity.type
_entity.pdbx_description
1 polymer ?
#
loop_
_entity_poly.entity_id
_entity_poly.type
_entity_poly.pdbx_seq_one_letter_code
_entity_poly.pdbx_strand_id
1 'polypeptide(L)'
;MFCRDDQTFVCEFCVEGGHRNHTISHIEDESGQRKNQLEKTKKEVQKLIRDRLEKIQEIKNRVELCRTNMVSKNAGSIENFSALVDCIQKSQSELLELTEKKQKLVENHAEELIKDLEQEITVLKRRDTELEQLLNNEDHLHLLKIYSSVYRPPLTNDWPDISLNTGLSVNSLWEALTKLCDTLSKSLGDIDLRRIQLYAVAITLDPVTAHPNLILSCDRKQNIAVLSPPRGPRRSL
;
A
#
# COMPACT_ATOMS: atom_id res chain seq x y z
N MET A 1 -13.03 75.88 -25.18
CA MET A 1 -12.67 75.77 -23.75
C MET A 1 -13.17 74.42 -23.22
N PHE A 2 -12.59 73.89 -22.16
CA PHE A 2 -13.05 72.65 -21.50
C PHE A 2 -13.40 72.92 -20.05
N CYS A 3 -14.58 72.48 -19.62
CA CYS A 3 -15.03 72.57 -18.23
C CYS A 3 -14.65 71.26 -17.51
N ARG A 4 -13.80 71.35 -16.48
CA ARG A 4 -13.31 70.17 -15.73
C ARG A 4 -14.37 69.54 -14.83
N ASP A 5 -15.22 70.36 -14.24
CA ASP A 5 -16.23 69.88 -13.30
C ASP A 5 -17.29 69.03 -14.03
N ASP A 6 -17.77 69.53 -15.16
CA ASP A 6 -18.76 68.84 -16.00
C ASP A 6 -18.17 67.93 -17.09
N GLN A 7 -16.84 67.90 -17.23
CA GLN A 7 -16.12 67.07 -18.20
C GLN A 7 -16.57 67.29 -19.67
N THR A 8 -16.88 68.53 -20.06
CA THR A 8 -17.45 68.85 -21.38
C THR A 8 -16.78 70.02 -22.08
N PHE A 9 -16.94 70.10 -23.41
CA PHE A 9 -16.50 71.25 -24.20
C PHE A 9 -17.50 72.40 -24.06
N VAL A 10 -16.98 73.61 -23.89
CA VAL A 10 -17.79 74.82 -23.72
C VAL A 10 -17.29 75.95 -24.63
N CYS A 11 -18.23 76.72 -25.17
CA CYS A 11 -17.94 77.95 -25.93
C CYS A 11 -17.81 79.16 -24.97
N GLU A 12 -17.39 80.30 -25.50
CA GLU A 12 -17.14 81.52 -24.71
C GLU A 12 -18.39 82.04 -23.97
N PHE A 13 -19.56 82.02 -24.61
CA PHE A 13 -20.83 82.39 -23.97
C PHE A 13 -21.22 81.46 -22.81
N CYS A 14 -20.92 80.16 -22.92
CA CYS A 14 -21.20 79.18 -21.86
C CYS A 14 -20.32 79.40 -20.62
N VAL A 15 -19.09 79.87 -20.82
CA VAL A 15 -18.16 80.19 -19.72
C VAL A 15 -18.68 81.36 -18.88
N GLU A 16 -19.21 82.41 -19.53
CA GLU A 16 -19.72 83.58 -18.82
C GLU A 16 -21.10 83.37 -18.17
N GLY A 17 -21.87 82.41 -18.68
CA GLY A 17 -23.19 82.04 -18.18
C GLY A 17 -23.16 80.84 -17.22
N GLY A 18 -23.48 79.66 -17.76
CA GLY A 18 -23.73 78.45 -16.97
C GLY A 18 -22.52 77.86 -16.26
N HIS A 19 -21.29 78.19 -16.69
CA HIS A 19 -20.06 77.64 -16.13
C HIS A 19 -19.18 78.69 -15.45
N ARG A 20 -19.76 79.82 -15.03
CA ARG A 20 -19.03 80.97 -14.47
C ARG A 20 -18.20 80.67 -13.22
N ASN A 21 -18.63 79.67 -12.44
CA ASN A 21 -17.96 79.23 -11.22
C ASN A 21 -17.21 77.89 -11.40
N HIS A 22 -17.16 77.35 -12.63
CA HIS A 22 -16.50 76.07 -12.90
C HIS A 22 -15.04 76.28 -13.30
N THR A 23 -14.25 75.24 -13.12
CA THR A 23 -12.85 75.23 -13.52
C THR A 23 -12.74 75.06 -15.02
N ILE A 24 -12.48 76.17 -15.72
CA ILE A 24 -12.31 76.20 -17.18
C ILE A 24 -10.82 76.18 -17.53
N SER A 25 -10.46 75.32 -18.48
CA SER A 25 -9.09 75.21 -19.02
C SER A 25 -9.09 75.20 -20.55
N HIS A 26 -7.96 75.57 -21.15
CA HIS A 26 -7.74 75.36 -22.57
C HIS A 26 -7.76 73.86 -22.89
N ILE A 27 -8.28 73.52 -24.07
CA ILE A 27 -8.45 72.13 -24.50
C ILE A 27 -7.08 71.48 -24.65
N GLU A 28 -6.09 72.23 -25.14
CA GLU A 28 -4.71 71.79 -25.32
C GLU A 28 -4.06 71.40 -23.98
N ASP A 29 -4.23 72.22 -22.94
CA ASP A 29 -3.68 71.98 -21.60
C ASP A 29 -4.33 70.76 -20.94
N GLU A 30 -5.66 70.67 -20.99
CA GLU A 30 -6.43 69.55 -20.43
C GLU A 30 -6.08 68.23 -21.15
N SER A 31 -6.03 68.27 -22.48
CA SER A 31 -5.62 67.13 -23.31
C SER A 31 -4.19 66.68 -22.98
N GLY A 32 -3.27 67.64 -22.81
CA GLY A 32 -1.90 67.37 -22.37
C GLY A 32 -1.83 66.67 -21.02
N GLN A 33 -2.59 67.15 -20.02
CA GLN A 33 -2.66 66.52 -18.70
C GLN A 33 -3.23 65.09 -18.76
N ARG A 34 -4.33 64.87 -19.49
CA ARG A 34 -4.92 63.53 -19.66
C ARG A 34 -3.98 62.58 -20.39
N LYS A 35 -3.29 63.06 -21.41
CA LYS A 35 -2.29 62.27 -22.16
C LYS A 35 -1.15 61.85 -21.25
N ASN A 36 -0.66 62.74 -20.37
CA ASN A 36 0.36 62.40 -19.37
C ASN A 36 -0.15 61.36 -18.36
N GLN A 37 -1.41 61.45 -17.92
CA GLN A 37 -2.00 60.47 -17.02
C GLN A 37 -2.15 59.09 -17.69
N LEU A 38 -2.65 59.05 -18.94
CA LEU A 38 -2.72 57.84 -19.73
C LEU A 38 -1.34 57.20 -19.95
N GLU A 39 -0.30 58.01 -20.16
CA GLU A 39 1.06 57.49 -20.32
C GLU A 39 1.59 56.85 -19.03
N LYS A 40 1.27 57.41 -17.85
CA LYS A 40 1.57 56.78 -16.56
C LYS A 40 0.85 55.45 -16.38
N THR A 41 -0.47 55.41 -16.59
CA THR A 41 -1.27 54.19 -16.51
C THR A 41 -0.79 53.14 -17.52
N LYS A 42 -0.42 53.54 -18.74
CA LYS A 42 0.15 52.64 -19.75
C LYS A 42 1.45 51.99 -19.25
N LYS A 43 2.35 52.75 -18.61
CA LYS A 43 3.60 52.22 -18.04
C LYS A 43 3.33 51.24 -16.89
N GLU A 44 2.33 51.52 -16.05
CA GLU A 44 1.90 50.61 -14.96
C GLU A 44 1.33 49.30 -15.49
N VAL A 45 0.42 49.37 -16.48
CA VAL A 45 -0.15 48.17 -17.13
C VAL A 45 0.96 47.35 -17.81
N GLN A 46 1.88 47.99 -18.52
CA GLN A 46 3.03 47.30 -19.12
C GLN A 46 3.92 46.62 -18.09
N LYS A 47 4.09 47.22 -16.90
CA LYS A 47 4.81 46.59 -15.79
C LYS A 47 4.06 45.35 -15.29
N LEU A 48 2.76 45.47 -15.02
CA LEU A 48 1.94 44.33 -14.57
C LEU A 48 1.95 43.18 -15.57
N ILE A 49 1.92 43.47 -16.88
CA ILE A 49 2.03 42.43 -17.92
C ILE A 49 3.37 41.68 -17.79
N ARG A 50 4.49 42.40 -17.65
CA ARG A 50 5.80 41.76 -17.46
C ARG A 50 5.84 40.91 -16.19
N ASP A 51 5.39 41.47 -15.06
CA ASP A 51 5.36 40.77 -13.78
C ASP A 51 4.51 39.48 -13.86
N ARG A 52 3.38 39.50 -14.59
CA ARG A 52 2.53 38.32 -14.79
C ARG A 52 3.17 37.29 -15.73
N LEU A 53 3.87 37.71 -16.78
CA LEU A 53 4.62 36.81 -17.65
C LEU A 53 5.76 36.11 -16.90
N GLU A 54 6.51 36.85 -16.07
CA GLU A 54 7.54 36.28 -15.19
C GLU A 54 6.93 35.27 -14.21
N LYS A 55 5.78 35.61 -13.60
CA LYS A 55 5.12 34.71 -12.67
C LYS A 55 4.65 33.41 -13.34
N ILE A 56 4.14 33.49 -14.57
CA ILE A 56 3.78 32.31 -15.36
C ILE A 56 5.02 31.43 -15.60
N GLN A 57 6.16 32.02 -15.94
CA GLN A 57 7.39 31.26 -16.17
C GLN A 57 7.90 30.60 -14.88
N GLU A 58 7.86 31.31 -13.75
CA GLU A 58 8.20 30.76 -12.43
C GLU A 58 7.33 29.54 -12.10
N ILE A 59 6.01 29.65 -12.29
CA ILE A 59 5.06 28.56 -12.04
C ILE A 59 5.38 27.37 -12.94
N LYS A 60 5.59 27.58 -14.25
CA LYS A 60 5.94 26.51 -15.20
C LYS A 60 7.22 25.78 -14.76
N ASN A 61 8.26 26.51 -14.39
CA ASN A 61 9.52 25.93 -13.94
C ASN A 61 9.33 25.11 -12.66
N ARG A 62 8.52 25.59 -11.71
CA ARG A 62 8.22 24.86 -10.47
C ARG A 62 7.41 23.59 -10.71
N VAL A 63 6.46 23.63 -11.65
CA VAL A 63 5.68 22.45 -12.03
C VAL A 63 6.58 21.40 -12.69
N GLU A 64 7.47 21.80 -13.60
CA GLU A 64 8.39 20.87 -14.24
C GLU A 64 9.36 20.25 -13.22
N LEU A 65 9.96 21.07 -12.35
CA LEU A 65 10.82 20.58 -11.28
C LEU A 65 10.09 19.59 -10.35
N CYS A 66 8.83 19.88 -10.02
CA CYS A 66 7.98 18.96 -9.24
C CYS A 66 7.80 17.63 -9.97
N ARG A 67 7.45 17.68 -11.26
CA ARG A 67 7.29 16.50 -12.12
C ARG A 67 8.57 15.66 -12.17
N THR A 68 9.73 16.27 -12.44
CA THR A 68 11.02 15.56 -12.49
C THR A 68 11.36 14.91 -11.14
N ASN A 69 11.16 15.64 -10.04
CA ASN A 69 11.39 15.11 -8.69
C ASN A 69 10.46 13.94 -8.36
N MET A 70 9.18 14.01 -8.76
CA MET A 70 8.24 12.90 -8.57
C MET A 70 8.63 11.67 -9.38
N VAL A 71 9.03 11.85 -10.64
CA VAL A 71 9.50 10.73 -11.50
C VAL A 71 10.72 10.06 -10.86
N SER A 72 11.71 10.82 -10.41
CA SER A 72 12.91 10.27 -9.76
C SER A 72 12.59 9.56 -8.44
N LYS A 73 11.76 10.14 -7.56
CA LYS A 73 11.32 9.48 -6.32
C LYS A 73 10.56 8.19 -6.59
N ASN A 74 9.68 8.20 -7.59
CA ASN A 74 8.92 7.01 -7.96
C ASN A 74 9.82 5.92 -8.53
N ALA A 75 10.84 6.26 -9.32
CA ALA A 75 11.80 5.30 -9.85
C ALA A 75 12.53 4.57 -8.71
N GLY A 76 13.10 5.30 -7.74
CA GLY A 76 13.76 4.67 -6.59
C GLY A 76 12.81 3.83 -5.72
N SER A 77 11.54 4.25 -5.61
CA SER A 77 10.51 3.44 -4.96
C SER A 77 10.26 2.13 -5.70
N ILE A 78 10.11 2.17 -7.03
CA ILE A 78 9.90 0.98 -7.87
C ILE A 78 11.09 0.03 -7.77
N GLU A 79 12.33 0.55 -7.81
CA GLU A 79 13.54 -0.25 -7.65
C GLU A 79 13.57 -0.98 -6.30
N ASN A 80 13.24 -0.30 -5.21
CA ASN A 80 13.18 -0.92 -3.88
C ASN A 80 12.12 -2.03 -3.80
N PHE A 81 10.93 -1.81 -4.38
CA PHE A 81 9.89 -2.85 -4.43
C PHE A 81 10.31 -4.04 -5.31
N SER A 82 10.97 -3.79 -6.44
CA SER A 82 11.51 -4.85 -7.30
C SER A 82 12.53 -5.70 -6.54
N ALA A 83 13.49 -5.07 -5.86
CA ALA A 83 14.50 -5.78 -5.07
C ALA A 83 13.88 -6.62 -3.95
N LEU A 84 12.80 -6.14 -3.32
CA LEU A 84 12.06 -6.90 -2.32
C LEU A 84 11.37 -8.12 -2.92
N VAL A 85 10.71 -7.97 -4.08
CA VAL A 85 10.07 -9.09 -4.80
C VAL A 85 11.11 -10.14 -5.19
N ASP A 86 12.24 -9.71 -5.75
CA ASP A 86 13.33 -10.61 -6.16
C ASP A 86 13.89 -11.40 -4.96
N CYS A 87 14.05 -10.74 -3.80
CA CYS A 87 14.50 -11.38 -2.57
C CYS A 87 13.53 -12.46 -2.08
N ILE A 88 12.22 -12.18 -2.14
CA ILE A 88 11.17 -13.13 -1.75
C ILE A 88 11.16 -14.34 -2.71
N GLN A 89 11.21 -14.10 -4.02
CA GLN A 89 11.23 -15.16 -5.03
C GLN A 89 12.46 -16.06 -4.91
N LYS A 90 13.63 -15.46 -4.66
CA LYS A 90 14.86 -16.21 -4.39
C LYS A 90 14.73 -17.09 -3.14
N SER A 91 14.24 -16.51 -2.03
CA SER A 91 14.04 -17.24 -0.78
C SER A 91 13.04 -18.40 -0.93
N GLN A 92 11.96 -18.19 -1.70
CA GLN A 92 11.00 -19.23 -2.04
C GLN A 92 11.66 -20.38 -2.83
N SER A 93 12.49 -20.03 -3.81
CA SER A 93 13.17 -21.02 -4.67
C SER A 93 14.16 -21.87 -3.87
N GLU A 94 14.96 -21.25 -3.01
CA GLU A 94 15.89 -21.93 -2.11
C GLU A 94 15.17 -22.88 -1.13
N LEU A 95 14.01 -22.46 -0.61
CA LEU A 95 13.19 -23.30 0.26
C LEU A 95 12.66 -24.54 -0.47
N LEU A 96 12.14 -24.38 -1.68
CA LEU A 96 11.63 -25.47 -2.49
C LEU A 96 12.73 -26.48 -2.79
N GLU A 97 13.90 -26.01 -3.22
CA GLU A 97 15.05 -26.87 -3.51
C GLU A 97 15.52 -27.64 -2.25
N LEU A 98 15.58 -26.97 -1.10
CA LEU A 98 15.95 -27.62 0.16
C LEU A 98 14.94 -28.70 0.57
N THR A 99 13.65 -28.41 0.40
CA THR A 99 12.56 -29.34 0.73
C THR A 99 12.61 -30.57 -0.18
N GLU A 100 12.77 -30.37 -1.48
CA GLU A 100 12.87 -31.43 -2.48
C GLU A 100 14.10 -32.32 -2.22
N LYS A 101 15.27 -31.74 -1.94
CA LYS A 101 16.49 -32.50 -1.61
C LYS A 101 16.30 -33.39 -0.38
N LYS A 102 15.65 -32.87 0.67
CA LYS A 102 15.38 -33.66 1.88
C LYS A 102 14.36 -34.75 1.64
N GLN A 103 13.28 -34.46 0.91
CA GLN A 103 12.29 -35.45 0.53
C GLN A 103 12.95 -36.60 -0.24
N LYS A 104 13.78 -36.29 -1.24
CA LYS A 104 14.48 -37.30 -2.03
C LYS A 104 15.43 -38.16 -1.20
N LEU A 105 16.11 -37.59 -0.21
CA LEU A 105 16.97 -38.35 0.70
C LEU A 105 16.16 -39.38 1.50
N VAL A 106 14.99 -38.97 2.01
CA VAL A 106 14.08 -39.83 2.76
C VAL A 106 13.50 -40.93 1.86
N GLU A 107 13.05 -40.58 0.65
CA GLU A 107 12.51 -41.52 -0.33
C GLU A 107 13.55 -42.57 -0.74
N ASN A 108 14.76 -42.14 -1.08
CA ASN A 108 15.85 -43.05 -1.43
C ASN A 108 16.18 -44.02 -0.28
N HIS A 109 16.24 -43.51 0.95
CA HIS A 109 16.54 -44.36 2.12
C HIS A 109 15.43 -45.38 2.37
N ALA A 110 14.16 -44.97 2.22
CA ALA A 110 13.03 -45.88 2.33
C ALA A 110 13.06 -46.95 1.21
N GLU A 111 13.41 -46.56 -0.02
CA GLU A 111 13.51 -47.49 -1.15
C GLU A 111 14.62 -48.53 -0.95
N GLU A 112 15.78 -48.12 -0.43
CA GLU A 112 16.86 -49.04 -0.04
C GLU A 112 16.40 -50.04 1.04
N LEU A 113 15.72 -49.57 2.08
CA LEU A 113 15.22 -50.44 3.15
C LEU A 113 14.15 -51.42 2.65
N ILE A 114 13.23 -50.96 1.81
CA ILE A 114 12.21 -51.82 1.18
C ILE A 114 12.88 -52.92 0.38
N LYS A 115 13.89 -52.58 -0.43
CA LYS A 115 14.62 -53.56 -1.23
C LYS A 115 15.32 -54.62 -0.37
N ASP A 116 15.95 -54.22 0.72
CA ASP A 116 16.59 -55.15 1.66
C ASP A 116 15.54 -56.09 2.31
N LEU A 117 14.38 -55.55 2.71
CA LEU A 117 13.27 -56.33 3.24
C LEU A 117 12.69 -57.32 2.22
N GLU A 118 12.51 -56.90 0.96
CA GLU A 118 12.04 -57.78 -0.11
C GLU A 118 13.00 -58.96 -0.38
N GLN A 119 14.31 -58.69 -0.30
CA GLN A 119 15.33 -59.73 -0.41
C GLN A 119 15.29 -60.69 0.78
N GLU A 120 15.15 -60.19 2.01
CA GLU A 120 15.02 -61.03 3.20
C GLU A 120 13.76 -61.91 3.14
N ILE A 121 12.61 -61.34 2.73
CA ILE A 121 11.36 -62.09 2.52
C ILE A 121 11.57 -63.21 1.51
N THR A 122 12.32 -62.98 0.43
CA THR A 122 12.60 -64.00 -0.59
C THR A 122 13.42 -65.17 -0.02
N VAL A 123 14.41 -64.88 0.83
CA VAL A 123 15.19 -65.91 1.54
C VAL A 123 14.31 -66.68 2.53
N LEU A 124 13.48 -65.97 3.30
CA LEU A 124 12.55 -66.57 4.26
C LEU A 124 11.54 -67.49 3.56
N LYS A 125 10.92 -67.05 2.46
CA LYS A 125 10.00 -67.88 1.66
C LYS A 125 10.66 -69.16 1.14
N ARG A 126 11.91 -69.09 0.69
CA ARG A 126 12.64 -70.29 0.25
C ARG A 126 12.84 -71.27 1.41
N ARG A 127 13.28 -70.77 2.57
CA ARG A 127 13.48 -71.57 3.77
C ARG A 127 12.19 -72.24 4.24
N ASP A 128 11.09 -71.49 4.21
CA ASP A 128 9.75 -71.97 4.54
C ASP A 128 9.36 -73.16 3.63
N THR A 129 9.58 -73.05 2.32
CA THR A 129 9.32 -74.17 1.39
C THR A 129 10.22 -75.38 1.63
N GLU A 130 11.50 -75.20 2.00
CA GLU A 130 12.41 -76.29 2.36
C GLU A 130 11.96 -77.01 3.64
N LEU A 131 11.47 -76.25 4.63
CA LEU A 131 10.92 -76.78 5.87
C LEU A 131 9.64 -77.59 5.63
N GLU A 132 8.71 -77.06 4.84
CA GLU A 132 7.47 -77.76 4.46
C GLU A 132 7.76 -79.08 3.73
N GLN A 133 8.75 -79.11 2.83
CA GLN A 133 9.15 -80.35 2.15
C GLN A 133 9.72 -81.39 3.12
N LEU A 134 10.53 -80.97 4.10
CA LEU A 134 11.09 -81.87 5.10
C LEU A 134 10.03 -82.41 6.07
N LEU A 135 9.06 -81.57 6.47
CA LEU A 135 7.96 -81.97 7.34
C LEU A 135 7.02 -83.00 6.67
N ASN A 136 6.82 -82.88 5.36
CA ASN A 136 5.99 -83.79 4.58
C ASN A 136 6.76 -85.04 4.06
N ASN A 137 8.05 -85.19 4.38
CA ASN A 137 8.86 -86.33 3.95
C ASN A 137 8.76 -87.50 4.94
N GLU A 138 8.41 -88.69 4.44
CA GLU A 138 8.32 -89.92 5.25
C GLU A 138 9.69 -90.58 5.55
N ASP A 139 10.78 -90.13 4.92
CA ASP A 139 12.14 -90.63 5.20
C ASP A 139 12.73 -89.99 6.48
N HIS A 140 12.49 -90.67 7.60
CA HIS A 140 12.98 -90.27 8.92
C HIS A 140 14.52 -90.20 9.02
N LEU A 141 15.27 -90.97 8.22
CA LEU A 141 16.74 -90.94 8.25
C LEU A 141 17.26 -89.67 7.56
N HIS A 142 16.63 -89.26 6.46
CA HIS A 142 16.94 -88.01 5.76
C HIS A 142 16.67 -86.78 6.64
N LEU A 143 15.53 -86.78 7.35
CA LEU A 143 15.18 -85.72 8.31
C LEU A 143 16.25 -85.58 9.40
N LEU A 144 16.64 -86.68 10.06
CA LEU A 144 17.65 -86.64 11.13
C LEU A 144 19.02 -86.16 10.63
N LYS A 145 19.39 -86.46 9.37
CA LYS A 145 20.66 -86.03 8.78
C LYS A 145 20.71 -84.53 8.50
N ILE A 146 19.58 -83.93 8.10
CA ILE A 146 19.52 -82.54 7.62
C ILE A 146 18.98 -81.58 8.69
N TYR A 147 18.31 -82.09 9.73
CA TYR A 147 17.76 -81.30 10.84
C TYR A 147 18.73 -80.26 11.42
N SER A 148 19.99 -80.65 11.62
CA SER A 148 21.02 -79.80 12.21
C SER A 148 21.40 -78.56 11.38
N SER A 149 21.23 -78.59 10.05
CA SER A 149 21.53 -77.45 9.18
C SER A 149 20.34 -76.52 8.96
N VAL A 150 19.11 -77.04 9.12
CA VAL A 150 17.88 -76.29 8.85
C VAL A 150 17.29 -75.66 10.11
N TYR A 151 17.54 -76.21 11.29
CA TYR A 151 17.02 -75.68 12.57
C TYR A 151 17.51 -74.26 12.91
N ARG A 152 18.68 -73.83 12.40
CA ARG A 152 19.20 -72.51 12.72
C ARG A 152 18.33 -71.43 12.03
N PRO A 153 17.75 -70.47 12.79
CA PRO A 153 17.06 -69.33 12.21
C PRO A 153 18.03 -68.52 11.34
N PRO A 154 17.58 -67.90 10.23
CA PRO A 154 18.36 -66.89 9.54
C PRO A 154 18.73 -65.76 10.50
N LEU A 155 19.89 -65.12 10.30
CA LEU A 155 20.14 -63.84 10.96
C LEU A 155 19.13 -62.84 10.42
N THR A 156 18.21 -62.39 11.26
CA THR A 156 17.38 -61.21 11.02
C THR A 156 18.19 -59.99 11.36
N ASN A 157 18.27 -59.02 10.45
CA ASN A 157 18.86 -57.73 10.76
C ASN A 157 17.93 -56.94 11.68
N ASP A 158 18.50 -56.24 12.67
CA ASP A 158 17.74 -55.26 13.45
C ASP A 158 17.48 -54.04 12.55
N TRP A 159 16.23 -53.89 12.11
CA TRP A 159 15.84 -52.79 11.24
C TRP A 159 15.76 -51.49 12.05
N PRO A 160 16.51 -50.44 11.67
CA PRO A 160 16.40 -49.16 12.35
C PRO A 160 14.99 -48.61 12.16
N ASP A 161 14.39 -48.13 13.25
CA ASP A 161 13.13 -47.41 13.21
C ASP A 161 13.31 -46.21 12.28
N ILE A 162 12.50 -46.11 11.22
CA ILE A 162 12.56 -44.95 10.31
C ILE A 162 11.96 -43.78 11.09
N SER A 163 12.75 -43.17 11.97
CA SER A 163 12.40 -41.86 12.51
C SER A 163 12.53 -40.90 11.33
N LEU A 164 11.43 -40.71 10.61
CA LEU A 164 11.22 -39.70 9.59
C LEU A 164 11.27 -38.34 10.28
N ASN A 165 12.44 -37.94 10.75
CA ASN A 165 12.62 -36.63 11.32
C ASN A 165 12.70 -35.65 10.15
N THR A 166 11.52 -35.35 9.60
CA THR A 166 11.21 -34.32 8.60
C THR A 166 11.40 -32.92 9.16
N GLY A 167 12.39 -32.74 10.06
CA GLY A 167 12.70 -31.53 10.82
C GLY A 167 13.22 -30.38 9.96
N LEU A 168 12.51 -30.02 8.91
CA LEU A 168 12.27 -28.61 8.66
C LEU A 168 11.03 -28.26 9.45
N SER A 169 11.22 -27.38 10.43
CA SER A 169 10.15 -26.52 10.86
C SER A 169 9.84 -25.55 9.69
N VAL A 170 9.25 -26.08 8.61
CA VAL A 170 8.63 -25.28 7.53
C VAL A 170 7.70 -24.26 8.17
N ASN A 171 7.08 -24.65 9.30
CA ASN A 171 6.31 -23.80 10.20
C ASN A 171 7.09 -22.58 10.68
N SER A 172 8.33 -22.69 11.18
CA SER A 172 9.09 -21.51 11.65
C SER A 172 9.47 -20.56 10.52
N LEU A 173 9.74 -21.07 9.32
CA LEU A 173 10.00 -20.23 8.16
C LEU A 173 8.71 -19.52 7.72
N TRP A 174 7.60 -20.25 7.67
CA TRP A 174 6.28 -19.70 7.37
C TRP A 174 5.86 -18.63 8.38
N GLU A 175 6.09 -18.87 9.68
CA GLU A 175 5.87 -17.90 10.75
C GLU A 175 6.72 -16.64 10.56
N ALA A 176 7.99 -16.79 10.17
CA ALA A 176 8.87 -15.65 9.90
C ALA A 176 8.38 -14.84 8.69
N LEU A 177 7.99 -15.50 7.60
CA LEU A 177 7.43 -14.86 6.40
C LEU A 177 6.11 -14.15 6.71
N THR A 178 5.22 -14.78 7.48
CA THR A 178 3.94 -14.19 7.91
C THR A 178 4.17 -12.93 8.75
N LYS A 179 5.08 -12.98 9.72
CA LYS A 179 5.46 -11.81 10.53
C LYS A 179 6.03 -10.68 9.67
N LEU A 180 6.82 -11.01 8.66
CA LEU A 180 7.41 -10.03 7.75
C LEU A 180 6.33 -9.35 6.91
N CYS A 181 5.38 -10.12 6.35
CA CYS A 181 4.22 -9.60 5.62
C CYS A 181 3.32 -8.71 6.50
N ASP A 182 3.04 -9.12 7.74
CA ASP A 182 2.24 -8.34 8.69
C ASP A 182 2.91 -7.00 9.02
N THR A 183 4.24 -7.03 9.25
CA THR A 183 5.02 -5.83 9.56
C THR A 183 5.02 -4.85 8.38
N LEU A 184 5.23 -5.35 7.17
CA LEU A 184 5.16 -4.56 5.95
C LEU A 184 3.78 -3.92 5.77
N SER A 185 2.71 -4.71 5.91
CA SER A 185 1.33 -4.25 5.76
C SER A 185 0.97 -3.15 6.77
N LYS A 186 1.34 -3.32 8.04
CA LYS A 186 1.14 -2.29 9.08
C LYS A 186 1.89 -1.01 8.77
N SER A 187 3.17 -1.13 8.39
CA SER A 187 4.01 0.03 8.08
C SER A 187 3.49 0.84 6.89
N LEU A 188 2.97 0.18 5.85
CA LEU A 188 2.35 0.83 4.69
C LEU A 188 1.05 1.53 5.08
N GLY A 189 0.19 0.87 5.88
CA GLY A 189 -1.03 1.47 6.40
C GLY A 189 -0.79 2.73 7.25
N ASP A 190 0.26 2.74 8.07
CA ASP A 190 0.65 3.90 8.88
C ASP A 190 1.09 5.09 8.02
N ILE A 191 1.77 4.83 6.90
CA ILE A 191 2.17 5.86 5.93
C ILE A 191 0.94 6.48 5.27
N ASP A 192 -0.04 5.66 4.87
CA ASP A 192 -1.29 6.13 4.28
C ASP A 192 -2.11 6.98 5.25
N LEU A 193 -2.22 6.55 6.52
CA LEU A 193 -2.86 7.32 7.59
C LEU A 193 -2.18 8.68 7.80
N ARG A 194 -0.85 8.73 7.86
CA ARG A 194 -0.09 9.99 7.99
C ARG A 194 -0.30 10.90 6.77
N ARG A 195 -0.35 10.35 5.56
CA ARG A 195 -0.66 11.11 4.34
C ARG A 195 -2.06 11.73 4.41
N ILE A 196 -3.06 10.96 4.86
CA ILE A 196 -4.43 11.46 5.01
C ILE A 196 -4.49 12.60 6.05
N GLN A 197 -3.72 12.49 7.14
CA GLN A 197 -3.62 13.55 8.15
C GLN A 197 -3.00 14.86 7.62
N LEU A 198 -2.10 14.80 6.62
CA LEU A 198 -1.56 16.02 5.99
C LEU A 198 -2.61 16.84 5.23
N TYR A 199 -3.72 16.20 4.84
CA TYR A 199 -4.87 16.85 4.21
C TYR A 199 -6.01 17.12 5.21
N ALA A 200 -5.79 16.88 6.50
CA ALA A 200 -6.80 17.14 7.52
C ALA A 200 -7.09 18.64 7.61
N VAL A 201 -8.28 19.02 7.19
CA VAL A 201 -8.82 20.37 7.38
C VAL A 201 -9.63 20.37 8.67
N ALA A 202 -9.61 21.47 9.41
CA ALA A 202 -10.50 21.65 10.56
C ALA A 202 -11.95 21.66 10.06
N ILE A 203 -12.66 20.55 10.27
CA ILE A 203 -14.09 20.43 9.93
C ILE A 203 -14.89 21.04 11.06
N THR A 204 -15.72 22.04 10.74
CA THR A 204 -16.72 22.59 11.65
C THR A 204 -18.09 22.24 11.13
N LEU A 205 -18.99 21.88 12.04
CA LEU A 205 -20.39 21.62 11.73
C LEU A 205 -21.07 22.93 11.34
N ASP A 206 -21.74 22.93 10.20
CA ASP A 206 -22.48 24.09 9.71
C ASP A 206 -23.83 24.19 10.45
N PRO A 207 -24.07 25.28 11.20
CA PRO A 207 -25.32 25.47 11.94
C PRO A 207 -26.56 25.52 11.03
N VAL A 208 -26.40 25.89 9.76
CA VAL A 208 -27.52 26.07 8.83
C VAL A 208 -28.04 24.73 8.32
N THR A 209 -27.17 23.72 8.24
CA THR A 209 -27.51 22.36 7.81
C THR A 209 -27.80 21.41 8.97
N ALA A 210 -27.67 21.88 10.22
CA ALA A 210 -27.98 21.08 11.40
C ALA A 210 -29.48 20.85 11.55
N HIS A 211 -29.87 19.61 11.86
CA HIS A 211 -31.25 19.25 12.14
C HIS A 211 -31.77 20.04 13.36
N PRO A 212 -33.04 20.53 13.40
CA PRO A 212 -33.55 21.42 14.45
C PRO A 212 -33.45 20.89 15.90
N ASN A 213 -33.31 19.58 16.09
CA ASN A 213 -33.18 18.94 17.40
C ASN A 213 -31.72 18.71 17.85
N LEU A 214 -30.74 19.19 17.07
CA LEU A 214 -29.32 19.08 17.39
C LEU A 214 -28.80 20.43 17.87
N ILE A 215 -28.23 20.46 19.08
CA ILE A 215 -27.49 21.62 19.57
C ILE A 215 -26.01 21.38 19.29
N LEU A 216 -25.38 22.29 18.55
CA LEU A 216 -23.94 22.25 18.31
C LEU A 216 -23.17 22.77 19.53
N SER A 217 -22.04 22.15 19.86
CA SER A 217 -21.10 22.68 20.85
C SER A 217 -20.56 24.06 20.44
N CYS A 218 -20.08 24.86 21.40
CA CYS A 218 -19.58 26.22 21.13
C CYS A 218 -18.42 26.25 20.13
N ASP A 219 -17.61 25.19 20.08
CA ASP A 219 -16.53 25.02 19.11
C ASP A 219 -16.99 24.42 17.77
N ARG A 220 -18.28 24.11 17.63
CA ARG A 220 -18.95 23.52 16.46
C ARG A 220 -18.33 22.19 16.00
N LYS A 221 -17.73 21.44 16.92
CA LYS A 221 -17.10 20.13 16.62
C LYS A 221 -17.89 18.93 17.11
N GLN A 222 -18.94 19.13 17.91
CA GLN A 222 -19.74 18.05 18.51
C GLN A 222 -21.24 18.37 18.47
N ASN A 223 -22.07 17.33 18.33
CA ASN A 223 -23.52 17.41 18.46
C ASN A 223 -23.95 16.96 19.85
N ILE A 224 -24.78 17.77 20.52
CA ILE A 224 -25.48 17.40 21.76
C ILE A 224 -26.95 17.16 21.37
N ALA A 225 -27.40 15.91 21.51
CA ALA A 225 -28.81 15.56 21.30
C ALA A 225 -29.65 16.08 22.48
N VAL A 226 -30.71 16.84 22.20
CA VAL A 226 -31.66 17.26 23.24
C VAL A 226 -32.64 16.12 23.47
N LEU A 227 -32.49 15.41 24.60
CA LEU A 227 -33.58 14.60 25.16
C LEU A 227 -34.70 15.56 25.57
N SER A 228 -35.92 15.29 25.10
CA SER A 228 -37.11 16.17 25.03
C SER A 228 -37.37 17.15 26.20
N PRO A 229 -38.01 18.31 25.95
CA PRO A 229 -38.33 19.30 26.99
C PRO A 229 -39.43 18.82 27.96
N PRO A 230 -39.53 19.41 29.17
CA PRO A 230 -40.38 18.90 30.26
C PRO A 230 -41.88 19.08 29.97
N ARG A 231 -42.68 18.08 30.34
CA ARG A 231 -44.14 18.10 30.20
C ARG A 231 -44.74 19.19 31.11
N GLY A 232 -45.33 20.23 30.52
CA GLY A 232 -46.18 21.20 31.20
C GLY A 232 -47.58 20.62 31.55
N PRO A 233 -48.31 21.22 32.51
CA PRO A 233 -49.40 20.55 33.22
C PRO A 233 -50.70 20.51 32.42
N ARG A 234 -51.44 19.39 32.58
CA ARG A 234 -52.79 19.19 32.06
C ARG A 234 -53.73 20.27 32.62
N ARG A 235 -54.38 21.03 31.73
CA ARG A 235 -55.67 21.65 32.03
C ARG A 235 -56.76 20.76 31.47
N SER A 236 -57.54 20.19 32.38
CA SER A 236 -58.84 19.58 32.13
C SER A 236 -59.88 20.66 31.89
N LEU A 237 -60.58 20.57 30.76
CA LEU A 237 -62.02 20.80 30.60
C LEU A 237 -62.49 19.88 29.48
#